data_AF-A0A2V7PA51-F1
#
_entry.id   AF-A0A2V7PA51-F1
#
_cell.length_a   1.000
_cell.length_b   1.000
_cell.length_c   1.000
_cell.angle_alpha   90.00
_cell.angle_beta   90.00
_cell.angle_gamma   90.00
#
_symmetry.space_group_name_H-M   'P 1'
#
loop_
_entity.id
_entity.type
_entity.pdbx_description
1 polymer ?
#
loop_
_entity_poly.entity_id
_entity_poly.type
_entity_poly.pdbx_seq_one_letter_code
_entity_poly.pdbx_strand_id
1 'polypeptide(L)'
;MERREFVTVAGAVAAPLLTRNAEVGTRSRGPDDLFRVPRSTFRVDPSLPPEVFQRRLQRAQAELKARKLDLLIATPSTNFEYLTSYNPGRSERLIALLLPVDGTPAVVCPSFEVERMRRHSVIADLRGWEEQGDPFAVVRETVRRLGTGSSGGTKGTLALESSTAYDTSLRLAAALPGWKLVDAAPVTERLRVIKAPEEIALLRRAIAITQDAMAATFAQLAVGASELEVARVLSQEMQRRGAPGGGLVQFGPSSALPHGGPAGPTLERETVVLIDCGCRVAGYTSDITRTIWFGSSPSAEFRKVFNVLHDAQTAAMDLGRPGTPCQQMDRAARQVITAAGYGSFFTHRLGHGLGMDGHEPAYLVEGNMTPLEPGMVFTIEPGIYQLGKFGVRIEDDCVMTDRGVEVLSQRAAKL
;
A
#
# COMPACT_ATOMS: atom_id res chain seq x y z
N MET A 1 12.90 41.98 -13.53
CA MET A 1 12.03 43.11 -13.12
C MET A 1 10.62 42.60 -13.36
N GLU A 2 9.79 42.23 -12.39
CA GLU A 2 9.75 42.44 -10.94
C GLU A 2 9.49 41.11 -10.19
N ARG A 3 10.03 41.02 -8.97
CA ARG A 3 9.63 40.08 -7.92
C ARG A 3 8.67 40.82 -6.99
N ARG A 4 7.54 40.20 -6.60
CA ARG A 4 6.76 40.53 -5.39
C ARG A 4 6.18 39.22 -4.84
N GLU A 5 6.80 38.65 -3.80
CA GLU A 5 6.52 38.81 -2.37
C GLU A 5 5.27 38.03 -1.90
N PHE A 6 5.54 36.89 -1.23
CA PHE A 6 4.59 36.18 -0.38
C PHE A 6 4.65 36.80 1.02
N VAL A 7 3.49 37.15 1.59
CA VAL A 7 3.36 37.49 3.01
C VAL A 7 3.06 36.19 3.78
N THR A 8 3.94 35.84 4.71
CA THR A 8 3.69 34.84 5.75
C THR A 8 3.97 35.50 7.09
N VAL A 9 2.97 35.52 7.98
CA VAL A 9 3.11 36.02 9.35
C VAL A 9 3.52 34.84 10.23
N ALA A 10 4.77 34.84 10.70
CA ALA A 10 5.19 34.10 11.89
C ALA A 10 6.43 34.79 12.49
N GLY A 11 6.45 34.94 13.81
CA GLY A 11 7.35 35.82 14.54
C GLY A 11 8.77 35.28 14.80
N ALA A 12 9.64 36.27 15.03
CA ALA A 12 10.89 36.32 15.80
C ALA A 12 12.05 35.37 15.42
N VAL A 13 13.21 35.97 15.07
CA VAL A 13 14.43 36.10 15.91
C VAL A 13 15.55 36.68 15.02
N ALA A 14 16.24 37.71 15.51
CA ALA A 14 17.32 38.40 14.81
C ALA A 14 18.67 37.66 14.94
N ALA A 15 19.42 37.56 13.85
CA ALA A 15 20.86 37.28 13.83
C ALA A 15 21.52 37.96 12.61
N PRO A 16 22.78 38.43 12.69
CA PRO A 16 23.33 39.43 11.77
C PRO A 16 23.93 38.85 10.49
N LEU A 17 23.81 39.61 9.41
CA LEU A 17 24.42 39.37 8.09
C LEU A 17 25.96 39.39 8.17
N LEU A 18 26.58 38.33 7.68
CA LEU A 18 27.97 38.34 7.21
C LEU A 18 28.00 38.06 5.71
N THR A 19 28.42 39.07 4.96
CA THR A 19 28.68 39.02 3.52
C THR A 19 29.85 38.08 3.21
N ARG A 20 29.63 37.09 2.34
CA ARG A 20 30.72 36.35 1.67
C ARG A 20 30.60 36.55 0.16
N ASN A 21 31.66 37.14 -0.40
CA ASN A 21 31.90 37.29 -1.83
C ASN A 21 31.91 35.92 -2.51
N ALA A 22 31.20 35.80 -3.62
CA ALA A 22 31.22 34.62 -4.48
C ALA A 22 32.38 34.72 -5.49
N GLU A 23 33.35 33.82 -5.37
CA GLU A 23 34.25 33.49 -6.49
C GLU A 23 33.54 32.47 -7.38
N VAL A 24 33.36 32.85 -8.65
CA VAL A 24 32.85 31.97 -9.70
C VAL A 24 33.97 31.02 -10.12
N GLY A 25 34.00 29.84 -9.50
CA GLY A 25 34.86 28.73 -9.91
C GLY A 25 34.17 27.87 -10.97
N THR A 26 34.64 27.94 -12.21
CA THR A 26 34.30 27.00 -13.28
C THR A 26 34.81 25.60 -12.92
N ARG A 27 33.93 24.68 -12.50
CA ARG A 27 34.25 23.25 -12.39
C ARG A 27 33.83 22.52 -13.66
N SER A 28 34.80 22.05 -14.43
CA SER A 28 34.59 21.05 -15.46
C SER A 28 34.11 19.75 -14.82
N ARG A 29 33.01 19.18 -15.34
CA ARG A 29 32.53 17.86 -14.94
C ARG A 29 33.35 16.80 -15.66
N GLY A 30 34.19 16.08 -14.92
CA GLY A 30 34.89 14.90 -15.43
C GLY A 30 33.98 13.65 -15.47
N PRO A 31 34.36 12.61 -16.22
CA PRO A 31 33.57 11.38 -16.40
C PRO A 31 33.34 10.55 -15.12
N ASP A 32 34.04 10.87 -14.01
CA ASP A 32 33.90 10.18 -12.72
C ASP A 32 32.65 10.58 -11.90
N ASP A 33 31.90 11.60 -12.32
CA ASP A 33 30.69 12.05 -11.61
C ASP A 33 29.45 11.16 -11.86
N LEU A 34 29.56 10.17 -12.76
CA LEU A 34 28.48 9.22 -13.07
C LEU A 34 28.25 8.15 -11.99
N PHE A 35 29.18 7.99 -11.03
CA PHE A 35 29.10 6.99 -9.96
C PHE A 35 28.98 7.57 -8.55
N ARG A 36 28.87 8.90 -8.41
CA ARG A 36 28.46 9.54 -7.15
C ARG A 36 26.95 9.46 -6.99
N VAL A 37 26.44 8.24 -6.84
CA VAL A 37 25.15 8.05 -6.16
C VAL A 37 25.34 8.66 -4.77
N PRO A 38 24.51 9.63 -4.33
CA PRO A 38 24.54 10.06 -2.94
C PRO A 38 24.58 8.80 -2.09
N ARG A 39 25.55 8.68 -1.18
CA ARG A 39 25.59 7.56 -0.23
C ARG A 39 24.23 7.55 0.42
N SER A 40 23.36 6.66 -0.05
CA SER A 40 22.07 6.54 0.54
C SER A 40 22.34 6.10 1.96
N THR A 41 21.81 6.85 2.90
CA THR A 41 21.71 6.43 4.28
C THR A 41 20.67 5.31 4.40
N PHE A 42 20.61 4.37 3.44
CA PHE A 42 19.87 3.11 3.50
C PHE A 42 20.40 2.34 4.70
N ARG A 43 19.94 2.73 5.89
CA ARG A 43 19.70 1.77 6.93
C ARG A 43 18.52 0.97 6.43
N VAL A 44 18.79 -0.28 6.07
CA VAL A 44 17.78 -1.34 6.04
C VAL A 44 17.29 -1.46 7.50
N ASP A 45 16.50 -0.49 7.93
CA ASP A 45 15.95 -0.36 9.28
C ASP A 45 14.49 -0.80 9.23
N PRO A 46 14.05 -1.63 10.18
CA PRO A 46 14.51 -2.98 10.44
C PRO A 46 13.67 -3.96 9.58
N SER A 47 14.25 -5.10 9.21
CA SER A 47 13.42 -6.30 9.02
C SER A 47 12.64 -6.52 10.33
N LEU A 48 11.34 -6.78 10.25
CA LEU A 48 10.60 -7.23 11.44
C LEU A 48 11.40 -8.37 12.10
N PRO A 49 11.54 -8.38 13.43
CA PRO A 49 12.41 -9.36 14.07
C PRO A 49 11.79 -10.77 13.95
N PRO A 50 12.59 -11.85 14.01
CA PRO A 50 12.10 -13.22 13.78
C PRO A 50 10.88 -13.62 14.62
N GLU A 51 10.76 -13.07 15.83
CA GLU A 51 9.65 -13.31 16.75
C GLU A 51 8.31 -12.82 16.18
N VAL A 52 8.31 -11.77 15.34
CA VAL A 52 7.10 -11.30 14.65
C VAL A 52 6.57 -12.39 13.72
N PHE A 53 7.45 -13.01 12.95
CA PHE A 53 7.05 -14.07 12.01
C PHE A 53 6.62 -15.34 12.73
N GLN A 54 7.26 -15.68 13.85
CA GLN A 54 6.79 -16.77 14.72
C GLN A 54 5.36 -16.52 15.21
N ARG A 55 5.05 -15.31 15.69
CA ARG A 55 3.68 -14.94 16.09
C ARG A 55 2.70 -15.01 14.92
N ARG A 56 3.10 -14.61 13.72
CA ARG A 56 2.26 -14.70 12.51
C ARG A 56 1.94 -16.14 12.13
N LEU A 57 2.93 -17.04 12.15
CA LEU A 57 2.73 -18.47 11.90
C LEU A 57 1.78 -19.08 12.94
N GLN A 58 1.96 -18.76 14.22
CA GLN A 58 1.06 -19.21 15.30
C GLN A 58 -0.37 -18.68 15.12
N ARG A 59 -0.55 -17.41 14.75
CA ARG A 59 -1.87 -16.83 14.43
C ARG A 59 -2.50 -17.52 13.21
N ALA A 60 -1.72 -17.81 12.18
CA ALA A 60 -2.20 -18.53 11.00
C ALA A 60 -2.67 -19.95 11.35
N GLN A 61 -1.93 -20.66 12.20
CA GLN A 61 -2.32 -21.97 12.73
C GLN A 61 -3.60 -21.91 13.58
N ALA A 62 -3.75 -20.87 14.41
CA ALA A 62 -4.97 -20.64 15.17
C ALA A 62 -6.18 -20.41 14.26
N GLU A 63 -6.03 -19.61 13.19
CA GLU A 63 -7.08 -19.40 12.18
C GLU A 63 -7.41 -20.68 11.41
N LEU A 64 -6.42 -21.48 11.01
CA LEU A 64 -6.64 -22.80 10.40
C LEU A 64 -7.45 -23.71 11.34
N LYS A 65 -7.06 -23.79 12.61
CA LYS A 65 -7.74 -24.59 13.63
C LYS A 65 -9.18 -24.14 13.86
N ALA A 66 -9.41 -22.84 14.00
CA ALA A 66 -10.75 -22.27 14.21
C ALA A 66 -11.69 -22.57 13.02
N ARG A 67 -11.13 -22.67 11.82
CA ARG A 67 -11.87 -22.91 10.57
C ARG A 67 -11.90 -24.39 10.15
N LYS A 68 -11.33 -25.29 10.96
CA LYS A 68 -11.22 -26.74 10.66
C LYS A 68 -10.49 -27.02 9.34
N LEU A 69 -9.41 -26.29 9.12
CA LEU A 69 -8.50 -26.43 7.98
C LEU A 69 -7.22 -27.11 8.46
N ASP A 70 -6.69 -28.02 7.66
CA ASP A 70 -5.56 -28.86 8.05
C ASP A 70 -4.21 -28.31 7.55
N LEU A 71 -4.22 -27.60 6.42
CA LEU A 71 -3.01 -27.14 5.74
C LEU A 71 -3.29 -25.82 5.01
N LEU A 72 -2.37 -24.86 5.14
CA LEU A 72 -2.26 -23.73 4.22
C LEU A 72 -1.13 -24.01 3.23
N ILE A 73 -1.42 -23.89 1.93
CA ILE A 73 -0.39 -23.75 0.90
C ILE A 73 -0.41 -22.31 0.38
N ALA A 74 0.71 -21.60 0.53
CA ALA A 74 0.88 -20.27 -0.05
C ALA A 74 1.97 -20.27 -1.11
N THR A 75 1.64 -19.81 -2.33
CA THR A 75 2.61 -19.53 -3.39
C THR A 75 3.12 -18.08 -3.27
N PRO A 76 4.22 -17.68 -3.94
CA PRO A 76 4.76 -16.33 -3.87
C PRO A 76 3.70 -15.25 -4.03
N SER A 77 3.53 -14.45 -2.99
CA SER A 77 2.45 -13.48 -2.79
C SER A 77 2.79 -12.60 -1.59
N THR A 78 2.01 -11.57 -1.34
CA THR A 78 2.12 -10.76 -0.13
C THR A 78 1.88 -11.60 1.13
N ASN A 79 0.98 -12.59 1.09
CA ASN A 79 0.74 -13.52 2.20
C ASN A 79 1.94 -14.45 2.44
N PHE A 80 2.62 -14.89 1.38
CA PHE A 80 3.89 -15.61 1.50
C PHE A 80 4.95 -14.75 2.17
N GLU A 81 5.12 -13.49 1.75
CA GLU A 81 6.06 -12.55 2.39
C GLU A 81 5.72 -12.31 3.87
N TYR A 82 4.43 -12.10 4.17
CA TYR A 82 3.91 -11.87 5.51
C TYR A 82 4.30 -12.99 6.47
N LEU A 83 4.18 -14.24 6.03
CA LEU A 83 4.47 -15.44 6.84
C LEU A 83 5.95 -15.83 6.86
N THR A 84 6.69 -15.54 5.79
CA THR A 84 8.04 -16.08 5.59
C THR A 84 9.16 -15.05 5.64
N SER A 85 8.86 -13.76 5.76
CA SER A 85 9.80 -12.62 5.66
C SER A 85 10.35 -12.29 4.28
N TYR A 86 9.97 -13.05 3.25
CA TYR A 86 10.57 -12.90 1.93
C TYR A 86 9.63 -13.32 0.81
N ASN A 87 9.66 -12.61 -0.32
CA ASN A 87 8.91 -12.98 -1.53
C ASN A 87 9.86 -13.18 -2.71
N PRO A 88 10.06 -14.41 -3.19
CA PRO A 88 10.95 -14.66 -4.34
C PRO A 88 10.37 -14.20 -5.68
N GLY A 89 9.09 -13.79 -5.71
CA GLY A 89 8.35 -13.49 -6.94
C GLY A 89 7.73 -14.73 -7.56
N ARG A 90 6.76 -14.51 -8.46
CA ARG A 90 6.11 -15.59 -9.20
C ARG A 90 6.88 -15.91 -10.47
N SER A 91 6.90 -17.18 -10.80
CA SER A 91 7.37 -17.70 -12.08
C SER A 91 6.61 -18.99 -12.41
N GLU A 92 6.99 -19.64 -13.50
CA GLU A 92 6.54 -20.98 -13.87
C GLU A 92 7.04 -22.08 -12.90
N ARG A 93 8.07 -21.78 -12.10
CA ARG A 93 8.67 -22.71 -11.14
C ARG A 93 7.92 -22.69 -9.83
N LEU A 94 7.47 -23.87 -9.38
CA LEU A 94 6.75 -23.99 -8.12
C LEU A 94 7.62 -23.60 -6.93
N ILE A 95 7.19 -22.56 -6.22
CA ILE A 95 7.58 -22.26 -4.84
C ILE A 95 6.30 -22.29 -4.00
N ALA A 96 6.34 -22.97 -2.87
CA ALA A 96 5.17 -23.12 -2.01
C ALA A 96 5.59 -23.21 -0.54
N LEU A 97 5.02 -22.35 0.31
CA LEU A 97 4.98 -22.52 1.75
C LEU A 97 3.88 -23.55 2.07
N LEU A 98 4.22 -24.56 2.86
CA LEU A 98 3.30 -25.53 3.43
C LEU A 98 3.27 -25.30 4.95
N LEU A 99 2.16 -24.75 5.45
CA LEU A 99 1.96 -24.49 6.87
C LEU A 99 0.87 -25.44 7.41
N PRO A 100 1.23 -26.49 8.17
CA PRO A 100 0.25 -27.36 8.79
C PRO A 100 -0.48 -26.63 9.92
N VAL A 101 -1.71 -27.07 10.25
CA VAL A 101 -2.50 -26.54 11.38
C VAL A 101 -1.78 -26.63 12.73
N ASP A 102 -0.86 -27.59 12.87
CA ASP A 102 0.05 -27.73 14.01
C ASP A 102 1.42 -28.24 13.54
N GLY A 103 2.49 -27.86 14.23
CA GLY A 103 3.87 -28.21 13.87
C GLY A 103 4.60 -27.18 13.02
N THR A 104 5.76 -27.57 12.48
CA THR A 104 6.67 -26.66 11.78
C THR A 104 6.35 -26.55 10.29
N PRO A 105 6.32 -25.33 9.71
CA PRO A 105 6.14 -25.15 8.27
C PRO A 105 7.36 -25.59 7.47
N ALA A 106 7.14 -25.87 6.19
CA ALA A 106 8.20 -26.12 5.21
C ALA A 106 7.98 -25.30 3.94
N VAL A 107 9.05 -25.01 3.20
CA VAL A 107 8.96 -24.45 1.84
C VAL A 107 9.47 -25.47 0.83
N VAL A 108 8.69 -25.72 -0.22
CA VAL A 108 9.14 -26.40 -1.44
C VAL A 108 9.55 -25.35 -2.45
N CYS A 109 10.74 -25.47 -3.05
CA CYS A 109 11.28 -24.54 -4.06
C CYS A 109 12.29 -25.26 -4.95
N PRO A 110 12.70 -24.71 -6.12
CA PRO A 110 13.77 -25.28 -6.91
C PRO A 110 15.04 -25.47 -6.07
N SER A 111 15.78 -26.56 -6.26
CA SER A 111 16.99 -26.85 -5.47
C SER A 111 18.01 -25.71 -5.51
N PHE A 112 18.14 -25.02 -6.64
CA PHE A 112 19.04 -23.87 -6.79
C PHE A 112 18.56 -22.59 -6.06
N GLU A 113 17.29 -22.52 -5.65
CA GLU A 113 16.72 -21.41 -4.86
C GLU A 113 16.84 -21.65 -3.34
N VAL A 114 17.17 -22.87 -2.89
CA VAL A 114 17.20 -23.23 -1.46
C VAL A 114 18.13 -22.31 -0.66
N GLU A 115 19.31 -21.99 -1.18
CA GLU A 115 20.25 -21.11 -0.48
C GLU A 115 19.74 -19.65 -0.41
N ARG A 116 19.09 -19.18 -1.47
CA ARG A 116 18.45 -17.85 -1.48
C ARG A 116 17.32 -17.79 -0.46
N MET A 117 16.48 -18.83 -0.39
CA MET A 117 15.43 -18.94 0.62
C MET A 117 16.01 -18.98 2.04
N ARG A 118 17.05 -19.77 2.28
CA ARG A 118 17.71 -19.88 3.60
C ARG A 118 18.23 -18.55 4.13
N ARG A 119 18.71 -17.67 3.25
CA ARG A 119 19.27 -16.36 3.63
C ARG A 119 18.24 -15.29 3.93
N HIS A 120 17.02 -15.42 3.41
CA HIS A 120 16.03 -14.35 3.44
C HIS A 120 14.72 -14.72 4.15
N SER A 121 14.41 -16.02 4.24
CA SER A 121 13.19 -16.54 4.87
C SER A 121 13.44 -16.99 6.31
N VAL A 122 12.45 -16.80 7.17
CA VAL A 122 12.45 -17.37 8.53
C VAL A 122 12.15 -18.88 8.57
N ILE A 123 11.78 -19.49 7.43
CA ILE A 123 11.43 -20.92 7.38
C ILE A 123 12.69 -21.78 7.25
N ALA A 124 12.92 -22.64 8.25
CA ALA A 124 14.12 -23.47 8.31
C ALA A 124 14.06 -24.75 7.43
N ASP A 125 12.87 -25.35 7.31
CA ASP A 125 12.68 -26.58 6.55
C ASP A 125 12.44 -26.28 5.07
N LEU A 126 13.52 -26.35 4.29
CA LEU A 126 13.53 -26.06 2.85
C LEU A 126 13.72 -27.35 2.05
N ARG A 127 12.84 -27.58 1.07
CA ARG A 127 12.80 -28.78 0.23
C ARG A 127 13.02 -28.40 -1.22
N GLY A 128 14.16 -28.83 -1.75
CA GLY A 128 14.54 -28.64 -3.15
C GLY A 128 13.86 -29.63 -4.07
N TRP A 129 13.45 -29.19 -5.25
CA TRP A 129 13.15 -30.05 -6.39
C TRP A 129 14.10 -29.70 -7.56
N GLU A 130 14.59 -30.71 -8.27
CA GLU A 130 15.48 -30.54 -9.42
C GLU A 130 14.70 -30.16 -10.68
N GLU A 131 15.29 -29.40 -11.61
CA GLU A 131 14.64 -28.90 -12.85
C GLU A 131 13.93 -30.00 -13.67
N GLN A 132 14.50 -31.21 -13.70
CA GLN A 132 13.95 -32.39 -14.38
C GLN A 132 12.94 -33.20 -13.54
N GLY A 133 12.72 -32.82 -12.28
CA GLY A 133 11.85 -33.50 -11.32
C GLY A 133 10.41 -32.99 -11.35
N ASP A 134 9.52 -33.73 -10.69
CA ASP A 134 8.14 -33.29 -10.46
C ASP A 134 8.05 -32.50 -9.13
N PRO A 135 7.90 -31.16 -9.16
CA PRO A 135 7.76 -30.37 -7.94
C PRO A 135 6.53 -30.77 -7.11
N PHE A 136 5.47 -31.27 -7.74
CA PHE A 136 4.24 -31.65 -7.04
C PHE A 136 4.38 -32.98 -6.30
N ALA A 137 5.30 -33.85 -6.75
CA ALA A 137 5.70 -35.03 -5.99
C ALA A 137 6.37 -34.65 -4.66
N VAL A 138 7.25 -33.63 -4.67
CA VAL A 138 7.91 -33.11 -3.47
C VAL A 138 6.91 -32.44 -2.53
N VAL A 139 5.92 -31.72 -3.05
CA VAL A 139 4.79 -31.21 -2.25
C VAL A 139 4.05 -32.37 -1.57
N ARG A 140 3.65 -33.41 -2.32
CA ARG A 140 2.92 -34.56 -1.77
C ARG A 140 3.72 -35.28 -0.68
N GLU A 141 5.01 -35.50 -0.88
CA GLU A 141 5.89 -36.09 0.13
C GLU A 141 5.99 -35.20 1.38
N THR A 142 6.14 -33.89 1.18
CA THR A 142 6.22 -32.92 2.28
C THR A 142 4.93 -32.91 3.10
N VAL A 143 3.76 -32.89 2.45
CA VAL A 143 2.45 -32.98 3.14
C VAL A 143 2.34 -34.26 4.00
N ARG A 144 2.76 -35.42 3.47
CA ARG A 144 2.77 -36.68 4.23
C ARG A 144 3.69 -36.60 5.45
N ARG A 145 4.87 -36.02 5.30
CA ARG A 145 5.84 -35.86 6.39
C ARG A 145 5.38 -34.89 7.47
N LEU A 146 4.66 -33.84 7.11
CA LEU A 146 4.06 -32.91 8.08
C LEU A 146 3.01 -33.60 8.96
N GLY A 147 2.46 -34.74 8.54
CA GLY A 147 1.53 -35.54 9.33
C GLY A 147 0.18 -34.85 9.60
N THR A 148 -0.10 -33.73 8.93
CA THR A 148 -1.34 -32.97 9.08
C THR A 148 -2.51 -33.62 8.32
N GLY A 149 -3.74 -33.30 8.71
CA GLY A 149 -4.95 -33.90 8.16
C GLY A 149 -5.21 -35.30 8.71
N SER A 150 -5.86 -36.13 7.90
CA SER A 150 -6.27 -37.49 8.25
C SER A 150 -5.55 -38.53 7.40
N SER A 151 -5.60 -39.80 7.86
CA SER A 151 -5.04 -40.93 7.14
C SER A 151 -3.55 -40.74 6.78
N GLY A 152 -2.76 -40.25 7.74
CA GLY A 152 -1.31 -40.05 7.58
C GLY A 152 -0.94 -39.00 6.51
N GLY A 153 -1.66 -37.88 6.45
CA GLY A 153 -1.40 -36.81 5.47
C GLY A 153 -1.90 -37.06 4.06
N THR A 154 -2.78 -38.05 3.87
CA THR A 154 -3.33 -38.37 2.54
C THR A 154 -4.67 -37.70 2.27
N LYS A 155 -5.36 -37.21 3.30
CA LYS A 155 -6.67 -36.54 3.19
C LYS A 155 -6.76 -35.35 4.14
N GLY A 156 -7.52 -34.33 3.77
CA GLY A 156 -7.76 -33.16 4.61
C GLY A 156 -8.39 -32.01 3.84
N THR A 157 -8.49 -30.85 4.48
CA THR A 157 -8.91 -29.59 3.85
C THR A 157 -7.70 -28.65 3.72
N LEU A 158 -7.39 -28.29 2.48
CA LEU A 158 -6.26 -27.44 2.10
C LEU A 158 -6.77 -26.03 1.79
N ALA A 159 -6.33 -25.04 2.54
CA ALA A 159 -6.46 -23.63 2.19
C ALA A 159 -5.38 -23.27 1.18
N LEU A 160 -5.75 -22.87 -0.03
CA LEU A 160 -4.83 -22.46 -1.08
C LEU A 160 -4.82 -20.94 -1.22
N GLU A 161 -3.63 -20.34 -1.25
CA GLU A 161 -3.44 -18.92 -1.52
C GLU A 161 -4.22 -18.49 -2.76
N SER A 162 -5.12 -17.52 -2.59
CA SER A 162 -6.13 -17.09 -3.57
C SER A 162 -5.52 -16.63 -4.89
N SER A 163 -4.31 -16.08 -4.80
CA SER A 163 -3.58 -15.55 -5.94
C SER A 163 -2.68 -16.59 -6.62
N THR A 164 -2.74 -17.86 -6.23
CA THR A 164 -2.05 -18.97 -6.90
C THR A 164 -2.51 -19.08 -8.36
N ALA A 165 -1.56 -19.27 -9.28
CA ALA A 165 -1.88 -19.44 -10.70
C ALA A 165 -2.82 -20.63 -10.90
N TYR A 166 -3.82 -20.47 -11.77
CA TYR A 166 -4.86 -21.48 -11.97
C TYR A 166 -4.30 -22.85 -12.37
N ASP A 167 -3.33 -22.91 -13.28
CA ASP A 167 -2.63 -24.16 -13.65
C ASP A 167 -1.98 -24.84 -12.42
N THR A 168 -1.30 -24.07 -11.57
CA THR A 168 -0.69 -24.59 -10.33
C THR A 168 -1.76 -25.17 -9.41
N SER A 169 -2.93 -24.53 -9.29
CA SER A 169 -4.04 -25.05 -8.48
C SER A 169 -4.56 -26.40 -8.99
N LEU A 170 -4.67 -26.58 -10.31
CA LEU A 170 -5.09 -27.85 -10.93
C LEU A 170 -4.07 -28.96 -10.69
N ARG A 171 -2.78 -28.65 -10.82
CA ARG A 171 -1.69 -29.61 -10.57
C ARG A 171 -1.57 -29.99 -9.10
N LEU A 172 -1.78 -29.04 -8.18
CA LEU A 172 -1.87 -29.34 -6.75
C LEU A 172 -3.04 -30.26 -6.44
N ALA A 173 -4.23 -30.00 -7.01
CA ALA A 173 -5.39 -30.86 -6.84
C ALA A 173 -5.13 -32.28 -7.37
N ALA A 174 -4.48 -32.41 -8.52
CA ALA A 174 -4.09 -33.71 -9.09
C ALA A 174 -3.06 -34.45 -8.24
N ALA A 175 -2.10 -33.74 -7.65
CA ALA A 175 -1.06 -34.32 -6.80
C ALA A 175 -1.56 -34.70 -5.39
N LEU A 176 -2.63 -34.06 -4.92
CA LEU A 176 -3.24 -34.25 -3.61
C LEU A 176 -4.73 -34.64 -3.74
N PRO A 177 -5.08 -35.75 -4.40
CA PRO A 177 -6.47 -36.07 -4.75
C PRO A 177 -7.38 -36.34 -3.55
N GLY A 178 -6.81 -36.62 -2.38
CA GLY A 178 -7.57 -36.78 -1.12
C GLY A 178 -7.81 -35.46 -0.36
N TRP A 179 -7.28 -34.34 -0.86
CA TRP A 179 -7.38 -33.03 -0.21
C TRP A 179 -8.44 -32.16 -0.88
N LYS A 180 -9.37 -31.63 -0.07
CA LYS A 180 -10.34 -30.64 -0.53
C LYS A 180 -9.68 -29.26 -0.53
N LEU A 181 -9.46 -28.70 -1.70
CA LEU A 181 -8.96 -27.33 -1.85
C LEU A 181 -10.08 -26.33 -1.57
N VAL A 182 -9.79 -25.33 -0.75
CA VAL A 182 -10.64 -24.16 -0.46
C VAL A 182 -9.79 -22.90 -0.53
N ASP A 183 -10.45 -21.75 -0.68
CA ASP A 183 -9.76 -20.46 -0.69
C ASP A 183 -9.16 -20.14 0.70
N ALA A 184 -7.90 -19.70 0.71
CA ALA A 184 -7.20 -19.26 1.92
C ALA A 184 -7.52 -17.82 2.35
N ALA A 185 -8.18 -17.01 1.50
CA ALA A 185 -8.50 -15.61 1.82
C ALA A 185 -9.09 -15.42 3.23
N PRO A 186 -10.07 -16.23 3.71
CA PRO A 186 -10.63 -16.04 5.04
C PRO A 186 -9.60 -16.18 6.19
N VAL A 187 -8.53 -16.96 5.98
CA VAL A 187 -7.40 -17.08 6.91
C VAL A 187 -6.47 -15.89 6.75
N THR A 188 -5.95 -15.67 5.54
CA THR A 188 -4.86 -14.70 5.32
C THR A 188 -5.31 -13.25 5.48
N GLU A 189 -6.53 -12.91 5.07
CA GLU A 189 -7.09 -11.57 5.27
C GLU A 189 -7.25 -11.26 6.76
N ARG A 190 -7.72 -12.23 7.57
CA ARG A 190 -7.86 -12.03 9.01
C ARG A 190 -6.52 -11.76 9.71
N LEU A 191 -5.43 -12.34 9.22
CA LEU A 191 -4.09 -12.08 9.76
C LEU A 191 -3.65 -10.64 9.51
N ARG A 192 -3.96 -10.11 8.33
CA ARG A 192 -3.43 -8.83 7.82
C ARG A 192 -4.33 -7.63 8.09
N VAL A 193 -5.65 -7.83 8.20
CA VAL A 193 -6.60 -6.74 8.38
C VAL A 193 -6.35 -5.99 9.69
N ILE A 194 -5.95 -6.70 10.76
CA ILE A 194 -5.58 -6.12 12.07
C ILE A 194 -4.06 -6.02 12.18
N LYS A 195 -3.55 -4.78 12.16
CA LYS A 195 -2.12 -4.48 12.22
C LYS A 195 -1.61 -4.49 13.66
N ALA A 196 -0.48 -5.14 13.87
CA ALA A 196 0.29 -5.04 15.11
C ALA A 196 0.98 -3.67 15.23
N PRO A 197 1.40 -3.26 16.44
CA PRO A 197 2.07 -1.97 16.65
C PRO A 197 3.30 -1.76 15.77
N GLU A 198 4.09 -2.81 15.53
CA GLU A 198 5.27 -2.74 14.67
C GLU A 198 4.92 -2.51 13.19
N GLU A 199 3.76 -3.00 12.74
CA GLU A 199 3.25 -2.80 11.38
C GLU A 199 2.75 -1.36 11.20
N ILE A 200 2.04 -0.83 12.20
CA ILE A 200 1.60 0.58 12.23
C ILE A 200 2.80 1.53 12.22
N ALA A 201 3.90 1.19 12.93
CA ALA A 201 5.11 1.99 12.92
C ALA A 201 5.75 2.08 11.51
N LEU A 202 5.73 0.98 10.75
CA LEU A 202 6.22 0.97 9.36
C LEU A 202 5.31 1.80 8.44
N LEU A 203 3.99 1.70 8.60
CA LEU A 203 3.02 2.54 7.88
C LEU A 203 3.24 4.03 8.16
N ARG A 204 3.39 4.44 9.43
CA ARG A 204 3.70 5.84 9.78
C ARG A 204 4.98 6.35 9.13
N ARG A 205 6.00 5.50 9.01
CA ARG A 205 7.25 5.86 8.33
C ARG A 205 7.04 6.02 6.83
N ALA A 206 6.26 5.15 6.18
CA ALA A 206 5.90 5.28 4.77
C ALA A 206 5.09 6.57 4.52
N ILE A 207 4.16 6.90 5.43
CA ILE A 207 3.34 8.12 5.38
C ILE A 207 4.22 9.37 5.47
N ALA A 208 5.14 9.44 6.44
CA ALA A 208 6.04 10.57 6.60
C ALA A 208 6.88 10.82 5.34
N ILE A 209 7.45 9.76 4.76
CA ILE A 209 8.24 9.85 3.52
C ILE A 209 7.37 10.36 2.35
N THR A 210 6.17 9.82 2.20
CA THR A 210 5.23 10.23 1.14
C THR A 210 4.86 11.70 1.28
N GLN A 211 4.53 12.18 2.48
CA GLN A 211 4.21 13.59 2.71
C GLN A 211 5.38 14.52 2.38
N ASP A 212 6.59 14.19 2.82
CA ASP A 212 7.78 15.00 2.55
C ASP A 212 8.16 15.02 1.06
N ALA A 213 7.97 13.89 0.36
CA ALA A 213 8.22 13.78 -1.07
C ALA A 213 7.17 14.56 -1.87
N MET A 214 5.90 14.45 -1.48
CA MET A 214 4.79 15.16 -2.08
C MET A 214 4.95 16.68 -1.90
N ALA A 215 5.29 17.16 -0.71
CA ALA A 215 5.55 18.58 -0.46
C ALA A 215 6.69 19.13 -1.34
N ALA A 216 7.79 18.38 -1.46
CA ALA A 216 8.90 18.76 -2.33
C ALA A 216 8.53 18.72 -3.82
N THR A 217 7.62 17.83 -4.22
CA THR A 217 7.10 17.76 -5.60
C THR A 217 6.22 18.97 -5.91
N PHE A 218 5.30 19.33 -5.01
CA PHE A 218 4.48 20.53 -5.17
C PHE A 218 5.31 21.81 -5.28
N ALA A 219 6.41 21.93 -4.51
CA ALA A 219 7.32 23.06 -4.58
C ALA A 219 8.09 23.19 -5.91
N GLN A 220 8.13 22.12 -6.70
CA GLN A 220 8.84 22.05 -7.99
C GLN A 220 7.91 22.20 -9.20
N LEU A 221 6.59 22.36 -8.99
CA LEU A 221 5.64 22.54 -10.08
C LEU A 221 5.96 23.81 -10.89
N ALA A 222 6.01 23.65 -12.20
CA ALA A 222 6.31 24.73 -13.14
C ALA A 222 5.41 24.64 -14.38
N VAL A 223 4.99 25.81 -14.88
CA VAL A 223 4.22 25.89 -16.13
C VAL A 223 4.98 25.20 -17.26
N GLY A 224 4.26 24.43 -18.07
CA GLY A 224 4.80 23.66 -19.19
C GLY A 224 5.26 22.25 -18.83
N ALA A 225 5.37 21.90 -17.55
CA ALA A 225 5.70 20.53 -17.14
C ALA A 225 4.56 19.56 -17.50
N SER A 226 4.90 18.40 -18.03
CA SER A 226 3.94 17.30 -18.23
C SER A 226 3.69 16.54 -16.93
N GLU A 227 2.55 15.85 -16.86
CA GLU A 227 2.20 14.95 -15.75
C GLU A 227 3.30 13.91 -15.50
N LEU A 228 3.86 13.35 -16.56
CA LEU A 228 4.93 12.35 -16.50
C LEU A 228 6.24 12.92 -15.93
N GLU A 229 6.60 14.16 -16.27
CA GLU A 229 7.78 14.81 -15.69
C GLU A 229 7.62 15.03 -14.19
N VAL A 230 6.44 15.48 -13.76
CA VAL A 230 6.16 15.65 -12.32
C VAL A 230 6.11 14.31 -11.60
N ALA A 231 5.51 13.27 -12.20
CA ALA A 231 5.53 11.91 -11.63
C ALA A 231 6.95 11.35 -11.47
N ARG A 232 7.86 11.64 -12.41
CA ARG A 232 9.29 11.29 -12.28
C ARG A 232 9.96 12.03 -11.13
N VAL A 233 9.68 13.32 -10.96
CA VAL A 233 10.19 14.11 -9.82
C VAL A 233 9.71 13.49 -8.51
N LEU A 234 8.43 13.16 -8.41
CA LEU A 234 7.83 12.52 -7.24
C LEU A 234 8.53 11.21 -6.86
N SER A 235 8.69 10.30 -7.82
CA SER A 235 9.41 9.03 -7.58
C SER A 235 10.87 9.26 -7.16
N GLN A 236 11.55 10.26 -7.73
CA GLN A 236 12.91 10.63 -7.31
C GLN A 236 12.95 11.18 -5.89
N GLU A 237 11.97 12.00 -5.49
CA GLU A 237 11.87 12.56 -4.14
C GLU A 237 11.65 11.46 -3.09
N MET A 238 10.79 10.48 -3.38
CA MET A 238 10.59 9.31 -2.51
C MET A 238 11.88 8.47 -2.42
N GLN A 239 12.51 8.17 -3.56
CA GLN A 239 13.76 7.41 -3.61
C GLN A 239 14.88 8.08 -2.80
N ARG A 240 15.01 9.42 -2.90
CA ARG A 240 15.99 10.22 -2.14
C ARG A 240 15.76 10.14 -0.63
N ARG A 241 14.51 9.91 -0.20
CA ARG A 241 14.10 9.74 1.21
C ARG A 241 14.18 8.30 1.70
N GLY A 242 14.65 7.39 0.85
CA GLY A 242 14.96 6.02 1.24
C GLY A 242 13.84 5.01 1.08
N ALA A 243 12.74 5.36 0.40
CA ALA A 243 11.67 4.42 0.06
C ALA A 243 11.31 4.52 -1.43
N PRO A 244 11.34 3.42 -2.19
CA PRO A 244 10.82 3.42 -3.54
C PRO A 244 9.31 3.66 -3.53
N GLY A 245 8.84 4.44 -4.49
CA GLY A 245 7.44 4.82 -4.59
C GLY A 245 7.15 5.62 -5.86
N GLY A 246 5.90 6.03 -6.01
CA GLY A 246 5.42 6.79 -7.14
C GLY A 246 3.95 7.14 -6.97
N GLY A 247 3.35 7.64 -8.04
CA GLY A 247 1.96 8.05 -7.99
C GLY A 247 1.43 8.56 -9.31
N LEU A 248 0.14 8.87 -9.30
CA LEU A 248 -0.58 9.55 -10.36
C LEU A 248 -0.41 11.06 -10.17
N VAL A 249 -0.14 11.76 -11.27
CA VAL A 249 -0.15 13.22 -11.33
C VAL A 249 -1.10 13.61 -12.44
N GLN A 250 -2.07 14.47 -12.14
CA GLN A 250 -3.15 14.79 -13.06
C GLN A 250 -3.48 16.29 -13.00
N PHE A 251 -3.57 16.93 -14.17
CA PHE A 251 -3.87 18.36 -14.28
C PHE A 251 -5.24 18.61 -14.93
N GLY A 252 -6.02 19.53 -14.34
CA GLY A 252 -7.28 20.00 -14.92
C GLY A 252 -8.20 18.83 -15.33
N PRO A 253 -8.64 18.73 -16.60
CA PRO A 253 -9.56 17.69 -17.04
C PRO A 253 -9.09 16.25 -16.83
N SER A 254 -7.78 15.98 -16.85
CA SER A 254 -7.28 14.61 -16.65
C SER A 254 -7.57 14.09 -15.25
N SER A 255 -7.62 14.98 -14.24
CA SER A 255 -7.94 14.63 -12.84
C SER A 255 -9.37 14.10 -12.67
N ALA A 256 -10.25 14.27 -13.66
CA ALA A 256 -11.58 13.67 -13.68
C ALA A 256 -11.58 12.15 -14.00
N LEU A 257 -10.40 11.55 -14.23
CA LEU A 257 -10.22 10.11 -14.44
C LEU A 257 -9.55 9.52 -13.19
N PRO A 258 -10.27 8.83 -12.28
CA PRO A 258 -9.75 8.47 -10.95
C PRO A 258 -8.44 7.67 -10.93
N HIS A 259 -8.17 6.89 -11.99
CA HIS A 259 -6.97 6.06 -12.17
C HIS A 259 -6.08 6.55 -13.34
N GLY A 260 -6.22 7.80 -13.76
CA GLY A 260 -5.52 8.33 -14.93
C GLY A 260 -6.13 7.91 -16.28
N GLY A 261 -5.48 8.34 -17.35
CA GLY A 261 -5.87 8.10 -18.73
C GLY A 261 -4.72 8.38 -19.70
N PRO A 262 -4.99 8.57 -21.00
CA PRO A 262 -3.99 9.07 -21.95
C PRO A 262 -3.33 10.34 -21.41
N ALA A 263 -2.11 10.64 -21.88
CA ALA A 263 -1.35 11.80 -21.41
C ALA A 263 -2.22 13.07 -21.36
N GLY A 264 -2.30 13.69 -20.18
CA GLY A 264 -3.04 14.92 -19.97
C GLY A 264 -2.33 16.15 -20.55
N PRO A 265 -2.89 17.34 -20.33
CA PRO A 265 -2.25 18.59 -20.75
C PRO A 265 -0.93 18.81 -20.00
N THR A 266 -0.10 19.72 -20.52
CA THR A 266 0.99 20.30 -19.72
C THR A 266 0.41 21.23 -18.65
N LEU A 267 1.16 21.44 -17.57
CA LEU A 267 0.73 22.26 -16.44
C LEU A 267 0.58 23.73 -16.86
N GLU A 268 -0.60 24.29 -16.62
CA GLU A 268 -0.91 25.70 -16.81
C GLU A 268 -1.33 26.33 -15.47
N ARG A 269 -1.28 27.66 -15.38
CA ARG A 269 -1.83 28.36 -14.21
C ARG A 269 -3.35 28.25 -14.16
N GLU A 270 -3.90 28.47 -12.97
CA GLU A 270 -5.33 28.50 -12.68
C GLU A 270 -6.01 27.17 -13.03
N THR A 271 -5.33 26.07 -12.70
CA THR A 271 -5.82 24.71 -12.92
C THR A 271 -5.73 23.86 -11.65
N VAL A 272 -6.48 22.76 -11.64
CA VAL A 272 -6.39 21.73 -10.61
C VAL A 272 -5.13 20.91 -10.82
N VAL A 273 -4.42 20.59 -9.74
CA VAL A 273 -3.36 19.58 -9.71
C VAL A 273 -3.71 18.56 -8.65
N LEU A 274 -3.92 17.31 -9.08
CA LEU A 274 -4.14 16.16 -8.21
C LEU A 274 -2.87 15.30 -8.25
N ILE A 275 -2.33 15.01 -7.07
CA ILE A 275 -1.24 14.04 -6.88
C ILE A 275 -1.74 12.99 -5.90
N ASP A 276 -1.78 11.75 -6.36
CA ASP A 276 -2.10 10.56 -5.59
C ASP A 276 -0.87 9.66 -5.55
N CYS A 277 -0.31 9.41 -4.38
CA CYS A 277 0.96 8.71 -4.28
C CYS A 277 1.25 7.99 -2.97
N GLY A 278 2.16 7.03 -3.09
CA GLY A 278 2.55 6.15 -2.01
C GLY A 278 4.00 5.67 -2.15
N CYS A 279 4.60 5.27 -1.03
CA CYS A 279 5.89 4.60 -1.02
C CYS A 279 5.85 3.35 -0.15
N ARG A 280 6.84 2.47 -0.30
CA ARG A 280 6.92 1.22 0.46
C ARG A 280 8.10 1.20 1.41
N VAL A 281 7.84 0.92 2.69
CA VAL A 281 8.85 0.78 3.76
C VAL A 281 8.74 -0.61 4.37
N ALA A 282 9.79 -1.42 4.24
CA ALA A 282 9.89 -2.77 4.81
C ALA A 282 8.63 -3.64 4.55
N GLY A 283 8.06 -3.50 3.36
CA GLY A 283 6.89 -4.26 2.95
C GLY A 283 5.56 -3.49 3.03
N TYR A 284 5.47 -2.39 3.78
CA TYR A 284 4.23 -1.64 4.04
C TYR A 284 4.11 -0.37 3.22
N THR A 285 2.89 -0.06 2.79
CA THR A 285 2.58 0.97 1.81
C THR A 285 1.84 2.13 2.47
N SER A 286 2.17 3.37 2.10
CA SER A 286 1.32 4.55 2.33
C SER A 286 0.53 4.90 1.09
N ASP A 287 -0.60 5.59 1.24
CA ASP A 287 -1.44 6.04 0.12
C ASP A 287 -2.09 7.39 0.41
N ILE A 288 -1.67 8.44 -0.29
CA ILE A 288 -2.09 9.81 0.01
C ILE A 288 -2.39 10.55 -1.30
N THR A 289 -3.61 11.06 -1.41
CA THR A 289 -4.01 12.04 -2.43
C THR A 289 -4.11 13.45 -1.88
N ARG A 290 -3.45 14.40 -2.55
CA ARG A 290 -3.67 15.84 -2.39
C ARG A 290 -4.09 16.47 -3.70
N THR A 291 -5.13 17.29 -3.63
CA THR A 291 -5.55 18.14 -4.74
C THR A 291 -5.35 19.61 -4.37
N ILE A 292 -4.67 20.37 -5.22
CA ILE A 292 -4.48 21.81 -5.05
C ILE A 292 -4.99 22.60 -6.27
N TRP A 293 -5.15 23.90 -6.09
CA TRP A 293 -5.24 24.84 -7.20
C TRP A 293 -3.87 25.43 -7.50
N PHE A 294 -3.33 25.17 -8.68
CA PHE A 294 -2.06 25.76 -9.13
C PHE A 294 -2.31 27.14 -9.73
N GLY A 295 -2.34 28.16 -8.87
CA GLY A 295 -2.74 29.52 -9.26
C GLY A 295 -2.98 30.40 -8.04
N SER A 296 -3.45 31.62 -8.26
CA SER A 296 -3.84 32.54 -7.17
C SER A 296 -5.36 32.74 -7.07
N SER A 297 -6.13 32.29 -8.06
CA SER A 297 -7.56 32.57 -8.17
C SER A 297 -8.37 31.26 -8.31
N PRO A 298 -8.42 30.41 -7.27
CA PRO A 298 -9.22 29.19 -7.29
C PRO A 298 -10.68 29.49 -7.62
N SER A 299 -11.19 28.79 -8.64
CA SER A 299 -12.57 28.93 -9.08
C SER A 299 -13.56 28.64 -7.95
N ALA A 300 -14.72 29.29 -7.99
CA ALA A 300 -15.79 29.05 -7.02
C ALA A 300 -16.23 27.58 -6.99
N GLU A 301 -16.27 26.92 -8.15
CA GLU A 301 -16.60 25.49 -8.25
C GLU A 301 -15.53 24.62 -7.57
N PHE A 302 -14.24 24.88 -7.79
CA PHE A 302 -13.17 24.13 -7.13
C PHE A 302 -13.25 24.26 -5.60
N ARG A 303 -13.40 25.48 -5.07
CA ARG A 303 -13.55 25.70 -3.62
C ARG A 303 -14.75 24.95 -3.05
N LYS A 304 -15.89 25.00 -3.75
CA LYS A 304 -17.11 24.30 -3.34
C LYS A 304 -16.89 22.79 -3.32
N VAL A 305 -16.38 22.20 -4.41
CA VAL A 305 -16.12 20.76 -4.51
C VAL A 305 -15.14 20.30 -3.43
N PHE A 306 -14.02 21.02 -3.27
CA PHE A 306 -13.02 20.70 -2.25
C PHE A 306 -13.62 20.71 -0.84
N ASN A 307 -14.38 21.73 -0.49
CA ASN A 307 -14.99 21.85 0.83
C ASN A 307 -16.06 20.79 1.09
N VAL A 308 -16.84 20.39 0.06
CA VAL A 308 -17.77 19.27 0.14
C VAL A 308 -17.04 17.96 0.43
N LEU A 309 -15.91 17.70 -0.25
CA LEU A 309 -15.11 16.50 -0.01
C LEU A 309 -14.47 16.50 1.38
N HIS A 310 -13.98 17.65 1.85
CA HIS A 310 -13.47 17.79 3.20
C HIS A 310 -14.55 17.46 4.25
N ASP A 311 -15.77 17.97 4.05
CA ASP A 311 -16.90 17.69 4.94
C ASP A 311 -17.35 16.22 4.86
N ALA A 312 -17.34 15.62 3.68
CA ALA A 312 -17.66 14.21 3.48
C ALA A 312 -16.64 13.27 4.16
N GLN A 313 -15.34 13.58 4.01
CA GLN A 313 -14.26 12.85 4.68
C GLN A 313 -14.40 12.95 6.21
N THR A 314 -14.68 14.15 6.71
CA THR A 314 -14.88 14.40 8.16
C THR A 314 -16.09 13.64 8.70
N ALA A 315 -17.23 13.65 7.99
CA ALA A 315 -18.42 12.93 8.40
C ALA A 315 -18.20 11.40 8.50
N ALA A 316 -17.40 10.83 7.59
CA ALA A 316 -17.03 9.43 7.68
C ALA A 316 -16.11 9.14 8.88
N MET A 317 -15.10 9.97 9.11
CA MET A 317 -14.18 9.87 10.25
C MET A 317 -14.93 9.93 11.59
N ASP A 318 -15.80 10.93 11.76
CA ASP A 318 -16.57 11.14 13.01
C ASP A 318 -17.54 10.00 13.32
N LEU A 319 -18.07 9.32 12.29
CA LEU A 319 -18.94 8.16 12.46
C LEU A 319 -18.17 6.89 12.85
N GLY A 320 -16.93 6.77 12.38
CA GLY A 320 -16.10 5.58 12.53
C GLY A 320 -15.73 5.30 13.99
N ARG A 321 -16.15 4.14 14.49
CA ARG A 321 -15.80 3.60 15.82
C ARG A 321 -15.79 2.07 15.78
N PRO A 322 -15.16 1.39 16.75
CA PRO A 322 -15.22 -0.07 16.82
C PRO A 322 -16.66 -0.58 16.72
N GLY A 323 -16.87 -1.58 15.86
CA GLY A 323 -18.18 -2.17 15.57
C GLY A 323 -18.98 -1.47 14.47
N THR A 324 -18.62 -0.27 14.03
CA THR A 324 -19.29 0.39 12.89
C THR A 324 -19.09 -0.46 11.62
N PRO A 325 -20.15 -0.88 10.92
CA PRO A 325 -20.00 -1.59 9.65
C PRO A 325 -19.33 -0.71 8.59
N CYS A 326 -18.41 -1.26 7.79
CA CYS A 326 -17.65 -0.53 6.76
C CYS A 326 -18.54 0.33 5.84
N GLN A 327 -19.68 -0.21 5.40
CA GLN A 327 -20.63 0.52 4.55
C GLN A 327 -21.18 1.82 5.17
N GLN A 328 -21.23 1.92 6.50
CA GLN A 328 -21.80 3.10 7.16
C GLN A 328 -20.89 4.32 7.00
N MET A 329 -19.56 4.13 6.99
CA MET A 329 -18.62 5.21 6.68
C MET A 329 -18.81 5.69 5.24
N ASP A 330 -18.91 4.76 4.28
CA ASP A 330 -19.16 5.09 2.86
C ASP A 330 -20.47 5.89 2.69
N ARG A 331 -21.55 5.44 3.33
CA ARG A 331 -22.83 6.15 3.33
C ARG A 331 -22.74 7.56 3.90
N ALA A 332 -22.00 7.76 5.00
CA ALA A 332 -21.84 9.08 5.61
C ALA A 332 -21.21 10.09 4.63
N ALA A 333 -20.13 9.69 3.96
CA ALA A 333 -19.50 10.53 2.93
C ALA A 333 -20.43 10.76 1.73
N ARG A 334 -21.09 9.71 1.23
CA ARG A 334 -22.04 9.81 0.11
C ARG A 334 -23.21 10.74 0.39
N GLN A 335 -23.73 10.75 1.62
CA GLN A 335 -24.85 11.61 2.02
C GLN A 335 -24.47 13.08 1.90
N VAL A 336 -23.28 13.47 2.38
CA VAL A 336 -22.77 14.84 2.27
C VAL A 336 -22.61 15.24 0.80
N ILE A 337 -21.96 14.38 0.00
CA ILE A 337 -21.72 14.62 -1.43
C ILE A 337 -23.03 14.72 -2.22
N THR A 338 -24.00 13.87 -1.92
CA THR A 338 -25.32 13.85 -2.58
C THR A 338 -26.14 15.08 -2.22
N ALA A 339 -26.16 15.48 -0.94
CA ALA A 339 -26.88 16.67 -0.49
C ALA A 339 -26.32 17.96 -1.14
N ALA A 340 -25.03 18.00 -1.47
CA ALA A 340 -24.39 19.08 -2.19
C ALA A 340 -24.66 19.07 -3.72
N GLY A 341 -25.37 18.07 -4.23
CA GLY A 341 -25.72 17.91 -5.64
C GLY A 341 -24.68 17.15 -6.48
N TYR A 342 -23.69 16.50 -5.85
CA TYR A 342 -22.59 15.82 -6.55
C TYR A 342 -22.64 14.28 -6.49
N GLY A 343 -23.74 13.69 -6.02
CA GLY A 343 -23.85 12.24 -5.78
C GLY A 343 -23.45 11.37 -6.98
N SER A 344 -23.83 11.76 -8.20
CA SER A 344 -23.48 11.02 -9.43
C SER A 344 -22.00 11.11 -9.83
N PHE A 345 -21.22 11.97 -9.20
CA PHE A 345 -19.79 12.18 -9.50
C PHE A 345 -18.85 11.47 -8.52
N PHE A 346 -19.37 10.85 -7.46
CA PHE A 346 -18.59 10.01 -6.55
C PHE A 346 -18.77 8.53 -6.91
N THR A 347 -17.90 8.05 -7.80
CA THR A 347 -18.12 6.84 -8.62
C THR A 347 -17.42 5.58 -8.11
N HIS A 348 -16.65 5.67 -7.03
CA HIS A 348 -15.96 4.54 -6.40
C HIS A 348 -16.28 4.48 -4.90
N ARG A 349 -15.76 3.45 -4.22
CA ARG A 349 -15.83 3.27 -2.75
C ARG A 349 -15.21 4.45 -1.99
N LEU A 350 -15.57 4.64 -0.72
CA LEU A 350 -14.93 5.64 0.15
C LEU A 350 -13.46 5.35 0.46
N GLY A 351 -13.07 4.09 0.48
CA GLY A 351 -11.68 3.72 0.74
C GLY A 351 -11.47 2.22 0.80
N HIS A 352 -10.23 1.84 1.01
CA HIS A 352 -9.78 0.45 1.11
C HIS A 352 -8.87 0.26 2.31
N GLY A 353 -8.71 -0.97 2.76
CA GLY A 353 -7.68 -1.32 3.71
C GLY A 353 -6.30 -1.10 3.10
N LEU A 354 -5.36 -0.77 3.96
CA LEU A 354 -3.98 -0.49 3.59
C LEU A 354 -3.03 -1.25 4.51
N GLY A 355 -1.97 -1.82 3.95
CA GLY A 355 -0.99 -2.59 4.70
C GLY A 355 0.22 -2.94 3.84
N MET A 356 0.42 -4.22 3.56
CA MET A 356 1.50 -4.65 2.66
C MET A 356 1.11 -4.53 1.19
N ASP A 357 -0.19 -4.66 0.89
CA ASP A 357 -0.75 -4.31 -0.41
C ASP A 357 -1.33 -2.89 -0.36
N GLY A 358 -1.30 -2.16 -1.49
CA GLY A 358 -1.94 -0.85 -1.58
C GLY A 358 -3.46 -0.95 -1.37
N HIS A 359 -4.08 -2.00 -1.90
CA HIS A 359 -5.48 -2.36 -1.65
C HIS A 359 -5.55 -3.72 -0.94
N GLU A 360 -6.05 -3.73 0.30
CA GLU A 360 -6.39 -4.93 1.03
C GLU A 360 -7.73 -4.75 1.78
N PRO A 361 -8.38 -5.81 2.30
CA PRO A 361 -9.53 -5.65 3.18
C PRO A 361 -9.19 -4.86 4.44
N ALA A 362 -10.15 -4.17 5.08
CA ALA A 362 -11.56 -4.07 4.71
C ALA A 362 -11.85 -2.90 3.76
N TYR A 363 -12.80 -3.08 2.84
CA TYR A 363 -13.22 -2.04 1.90
C TYR A 363 -14.36 -1.19 2.48
N LEU A 364 -14.19 0.13 2.53
CA LEU A 364 -15.23 1.08 2.95
C LEU A 364 -16.19 1.34 1.77
N VAL A 365 -17.14 0.43 1.59
CA VAL A 365 -18.07 0.45 0.44
C VAL A 365 -19.46 -0.01 0.86
N GLU A 366 -20.48 0.59 0.27
CA GLU A 366 -21.88 0.14 0.31
C GLU A 366 -21.97 -1.39 0.14
N GLY A 367 -22.72 -2.05 1.04
CA GLY A 367 -22.88 -3.51 1.07
C GLY A 367 -21.85 -4.27 1.92
N ASN A 368 -20.71 -3.67 2.28
CA ASN A 368 -19.76 -4.32 3.18
C ASN A 368 -20.18 -4.16 4.67
N MET A 369 -20.66 -5.26 5.25
CA MET A 369 -21.11 -5.34 6.65
C MET A 369 -20.01 -5.64 7.66
N THR A 370 -18.76 -5.79 7.23
CA THR A 370 -17.64 -6.08 8.13
C THR A 370 -17.54 -4.98 9.20
N PRO A 371 -17.58 -5.32 10.51
CA PRO A 371 -17.40 -4.35 11.57
C PRO A 371 -15.95 -3.86 11.60
N LEU A 372 -15.76 -2.57 11.80
CA LEU A 372 -14.43 -2.00 12.05
C LEU A 372 -13.91 -2.49 13.41
N GLU A 373 -12.64 -2.88 13.46
CA GLU A 373 -11.95 -3.32 14.67
C GLU A 373 -10.69 -2.49 14.90
N PRO A 374 -10.26 -2.28 16.16
CA PRO A 374 -8.98 -1.66 16.46
C PRO A 374 -7.81 -2.33 15.73
N GLY A 375 -6.91 -1.54 15.17
CA GLY A 375 -5.78 -2.00 14.36
C GLY A 375 -6.09 -2.15 12.86
N MET A 376 -7.34 -2.00 12.42
CA MET A 376 -7.64 -1.85 11.00
C MET A 376 -7.05 -0.53 10.48
N VAL A 377 -6.31 -0.60 9.38
CA VAL A 377 -5.78 0.58 8.66
C VAL A 377 -6.43 0.65 7.30
N PHE A 378 -6.88 1.84 6.91
CA PHE A 378 -7.60 2.10 5.66
C PHE A 378 -7.46 3.55 5.20
N THR A 379 -7.69 3.79 3.92
CA THR A 379 -7.83 5.12 3.33
C THR A 379 -9.24 5.67 3.57
N ILE A 380 -9.36 7.00 3.65
CA ILE A 380 -10.65 7.71 3.51
C ILE A 380 -10.47 8.76 2.42
N GLU A 381 -10.95 8.43 1.22
CA GLU A 381 -10.59 9.07 -0.04
C GLU A 381 -11.80 9.49 -0.91
N PRO A 382 -12.78 10.25 -0.37
CA PRO A 382 -13.91 10.67 -1.20
C PRO A 382 -13.41 11.54 -2.36
N GLY A 383 -14.01 11.32 -3.54
CA GLY A 383 -13.68 12.05 -4.76
C GLY A 383 -14.91 12.48 -5.55
N ILE A 384 -14.83 13.63 -6.22
CA ILE A 384 -15.83 14.15 -7.16
C ILE A 384 -15.13 14.34 -8.51
N TYR A 385 -15.61 13.64 -9.53
CA TYR A 385 -14.98 13.60 -10.85
C TYR A 385 -15.92 14.14 -11.94
N GLN A 386 -15.72 15.39 -12.35
CA GLN A 386 -16.54 16.06 -13.36
C GLN A 386 -15.84 15.96 -14.72
N LEU A 387 -16.22 14.96 -15.52
CA LEU A 387 -15.63 14.73 -16.86
C LEU A 387 -15.62 16.00 -17.72
N GLY A 388 -14.47 16.26 -18.36
CA GLY A 388 -14.25 17.46 -19.17
C GLY A 388 -13.97 18.74 -18.37
N LYS A 389 -14.05 18.71 -17.03
CA LYS A 389 -13.71 19.83 -16.15
C LYS A 389 -12.46 19.50 -15.32
N PHE A 390 -12.65 18.84 -14.19
CA PHE A 390 -11.60 18.40 -13.27
C PHE A 390 -12.18 17.36 -12.31
N GLY A 391 -11.31 16.65 -11.61
CA GLY A 391 -11.64 15.86 -10.44
C GLY A 391 -10.90 16.38 -9.22
N VAL A 392 -11.49 16.16 -8.05
CA VAL A 392 -10.87 16.46 -6.76
C VAL A 392 -10.99 15.21 -5.90
N ARG A 393 -9.89 14.83 -5.26
CA ARG A 393 -9.85 13.78 -4.23
C ARG A 393 -9.02 14.28 -3.05
N ILE A 394 -9.49 13.97 -1.85
CA ILE A 394 -8.79 14.18 -0.59
C ILE A 394 -8.70 12.82 0.07
N GLU A 395 -7.49 12.37 0.35
CA GLU A 395 -7.26 11.05 0.91
C GLU A 395 -6.28 11.11 2.06
N ASP A 396 -6.59 10.39 3.12
CA ASP A 396 -5.73 10.26 4.27
C ASP A 396 -5.74 8.82 4.77
N ASP A 397 -4.55 8.34 5.12
CA ASP A 397 -4.34 7.06 5.78
C ASP A 397 -4.82 7.16 7.23
N CYS A 398 -5.66 6.22 7.63
CA CYS A 398 -6.29 6.19 8.95
C CYS A 398 -6.11 4.84 9.63
N VAL A 399 -6.12 4.84 10.96
CA VAL A 399 -6.18 3.63 11.77
C VAL A 399 -7.41 3.68 12.69
N MET A 400 -8.14 2.58 12.77
CA MET A 400 -9.17 2.41 13.79
C MET A 400 -8.49 2.13 15.14
N THR A 401 -8.77 2.97 16.14
CA THR A 401 -8.35 2.77 17.52
C THR A 401 -9.53 2.34 18.38
N ASP A 402 -9.30 2.04 19.66
CA ASP A 402 -10.39 1.79 20.62
C ASP A 402 -11.33 2.99 20.81
N ARG A 403 -10.88 4.20 20.43
CA ARG A 403 -11.62 5.45 20.61
C ARG A 403 -12.27 5.98 19.33
N GLY A 404 -12.02 5.34 18.19
CA GLY A 404 -12.47 5.81 16.87
C GLY A 404 -11.33 5.95 15.87
N VAL A 405 -11.60 6.64 14.77
CA VAL A 405 -10.63 6.85 13.69
C VAL A 405 -9.53 7.83 14.13
N GLU A 406 -8.28 7.40 14.05
CA GLU A 406 -7.11 8.26 14.12
C GLU A 406 -6.54 8.45 12.71
N VAL A 407 -6.33 9.70 12.31
CA VAL A 407 -5.69 10.02 11.03
C VAL A 407 -4.18 9.99 11.20
N LEU A 408 -3.51 9.20 10.36
CA LEU A 408 -2.07 9.00 10.40
C LEU A 408 -1.30 10.04 9.58
N SER A 409 -1.91 10.57 8.51
CA SER A 409 -1.37 11.62 7.66
C SER A 409 -1.84 13.03 8.05
N GLN A 410 -1.11 14.06 7.60
CA GLN A 410 -1.54 15.44 7.83
C GLN A 410 -2.68 15.83 6.89
N ARG A 411 -3.90 15.96 7.43
CA ARG A 411 -5.09 16.37 6.66
C ARG A 411 -4.90 17.70 5.94
N ALA A 412 -5.52 17.82 4.77
CA ALA A 412 -5.61 19.09 4.05
C ALA A 412 -6.53 20.07 4.80
N ALA A 413 -6.15 21.35 4.83
CA ALA A 413 -7.00 22.40 5.38
C ALA A 413 -8.18 22.71 4.45
N LYS A 414 -9.34 23.01 5.04
CA LYS A 414 -10.52 23.50 4.31
C LYS A 414 -10.23 24.86 3.64
N LEU A 415 -10.83 25.13 2.47
CA LEU A 415 -10.56 26.30 1.60
C LEU A 415 -11.52 27.47 1.74
#